data_AF-A0A1F9N6H7-F1
#
_entry.id   AF-A0A1F9N6H7-F1
#
_cell.length_a   1.000
_cell.length_b   1.000
_cell.length_c   1.000
_cell.angle_alpha   90.00
_cell.angle_beta   90.00
_cell.angle_gamma   90.00
#
_symmetry.space_group_name_H-M   'P 1'
#
loop_
_entity.id
_entity.type
_entity.pdbx_description
1 polymer ?
#
loop_
_entity_poly.entity_id
_entity_poly.type
_entity_poly.pdbx_seq_one_letter_code
_entity_poly.pdbx_strand_id
1 'polypeptide(L)' 'MGMQLSERGLTSIKTDDLKKLVAALYKKHIEAPLAIEGLTRVGLQHCCTDLMAHLRGLDERAVRAVAVAVLAERAAAEN' A
#
# COMPACT_ATOMS: atom_id res chain seq x y z
N MET A 1 20.21 -0.33 -11.47
CA MET A 1 19.25 0.78 -11.36
C MET A 1 18.93 0.93 -9.88
N GLY A 2 19.47 1.95 -9.21
CA GLY A 2 19.32 2.12 -7.76
C GLY A 2 17.87 2.41 -7.42
N MET A 3 17.25 1.55 -6.62
CA MET A 3 15.90 1.74 -6.11
C MET A 3 15.96 2.85 -5.06
N GLN A 4 15.53 4.06 -5.42
CA GLN A 4 15.42 5.16 -4.45
C GLN A 4 14.24 4.88 -3.53
N LEU A 5 14.52 4.24 -2.41
CA LEU A 5 13.56 3.96 -1.35
C LEU A 5 13.26 5.27 -0.63
N SER A 6 11.99 5.65 -0.56
CA SER A 6 11.61 6.73 0.37
C SER A 6 11.75 6.22 1.80
N GLU A 7 12.65 6.81 2.59
CA GLU A 7 12.81 6.55 4.04
C GLU A 7 11.54 6.88 4.84
N ARG A 8 10.59 7.55 4.21
CA ARG A 8 9.31 7.97 4.76
C ARG A 8 8.27 6.84 4.87
N GLY A 9 8.59 5.61 4.51
CA GLY A 9 7.66 4.48 4.59
C GLY A 9 6.42 4.71 3.70
N LEU A 10 5.24 4.33 4.18
CA LEU A 10 3.98 4.56 3.46
C LEU A 10 3.51 6.02 3.48
N THR A 11 4.20 6.93 4.17
CA THR A 11 3.80 8.34 4.21
C THR A 11 4.04 9.08 2.88
N SER A 12 4.87 8.53 1.97
CA SER A 12 5.00 9.03 0.60
C SER A 12 3.80 8.70 -0.30
N ILE A 13 2.99 7.70 0.08
CA ILE A 13 1.87 7.21 -0.72
C ILE A 13 0.63 8.07 -0.45
N LYS A 14 -0.07 8.48 -1.51
CA LYS A 14 -1.29 9.30 -1.37
C LYS A 14 -2.38 8.54 -0.62
N THR A 15 -3.18 9.29 0.14
CA THR A 15 -4.28 8.72 0.93
C THR A 15 -5.27 7.93 0.04
N ASP A 16 -5.57 8.45 -1.15
CA ASP A 16 -6.48 7.76 -2.08
C ASP A 16 -5.91 6.46 -2.64
N ASP A 17 -4.60 6.39 -2.85
CA ASP A 17 -3.91 5.15 -3.27
C ASP A 17 -3.95 4.09 -2.17
N LEU A 18 -3.76 4.49 -0.89
CA LEU A 18 -3.90 3.59 0.25
C LEU A 18 -5.34 3.10 0.43
N LYS A 19 -6.34 3.98 0.26
CA LYS A 19 -7.76 3.58 0.24
C LYS A 19 -8.04 2.57 -0.87
N LYS A 20 -7.47 2.80 -2.07
CA LYS A 20 -7.61 1.90 -3.22
C LYS A 20 -6.97 0.54 -2.96
N LEU A 21 -5.80 0.50 -2.34
CA LEU A 21 -5.13 -0.73 -1.92
C LEU A 21 -6.01 -1.55 -0.97
N VAL A 22 -6.53 -0.93 0.09
CA VAL A 22 -7.42 -1.60 1.07
C VAL A 22 -8.69 -2.11 0.40
N ALA A 23 -9.30 -1.30 -0.46
CA ALA A 23 -10.50 -1.71 -1.21
C ALA A 23 -10.22 -2.88 -2.16
N ALA A 24 -9.07 -2.89 -2.84
CA ALA A 24 -8.67 -3.95 -3.74
C ALA A 24 -8.40 -5.28 -3.02
N LEU A 25 -7.75 -5.23 -1.85
CA LEU A 25 -7.54 -6.40 -0.99
C LEU A 25 -8.88 -6.94 -0.48
N TYR A 26 -9.74 -6.06 0.05
CA TYR A 26 -11.05 -6.46 0.56
C TYR A 26 -11.94 -7.11 -0.52
N LYS A 27 -11.89 -6.60 -1.75
CA LYS A 27 -12.62 -7.15 -2.90
C LYS A 27 -11.94 -8.36 -3.54
N LYS A 28 -10.77 -8.80 -3.04
CA LYS A 28 -9.95 -9.87 -3.63
C LYS A 28 -9.55 -9.63 -5.07
N HIS A 29 -9.37 -8.35 -5.45
CA HIS A 29 -8.85 -7.98 -6.77
C HIS A 29 -7.32 -8.13 -6.83
N ILE A 30 -6.68 -8.09 -5.67
CA ILE A 30 -5.26 -8.35 -5.44
C ILE A 30 -5.13 -9.17 -4.16
N GLU A 31 -4.05 -9.93 -4.05
CA GLU A 31 -3.73 -10.75 -2.89
C GLU A 31 -2.32 -10.37 -2.38
N ALA A 32 -2.02 -10.77 -1.14
CA ALA A 32 -0.67 -10.71 -0.61
C ALA A 32 0.04 -12.08 -0.81
N PRO A 33 1.38 -12.11 -1.01
CA PRO A 33 2.29 -10.96 -1.02
C PRO A 33 2.04 -10.06 -2.24
N LEU A 34 2.15 -8.73 -2.04
CA LEU A 34 1.88 -7.77 -3.10
C LEU A 34 2.85 -7.98 -4.28
N ALA A 35 2.28 -8.07 -5.48
CA ALA A 35 3.02 -8.24 -6.72
C ALA A 35 2.72 -7.11 -7.71
N ILE A 36 3.70 -6.79 -8.55
CA ILE A 36 3.60 -5.72 -9.57
C ILE A 36 2.37 -5.92 -10.45
N GLU A 37 2.08 -7.15 -10.87
CA GLU A 37 0.96 -7.49 -11.74
C GLU A 37 -0.40 -7.14 -11.11
N GLY A 38 -0.60 -7.51 -9.84
CA GLY A 38 -1.82 -7.20 -9.10
C GLY A 38 -1.98 -5.70 -8.90
N LEU A 39 -0.93 -5.02 -8.45
CA LEU A 39 -0.94 -3.57 -8.23
C LEU A 39 -1.18 -2.79 -9.54
N THR A 40 -0.61 -3.24 -10.65
CA THR A 40 -0.85 -2.65 -11.99
C THR A 40 -2.31 -2.83 -12.42
N ARG A 41 -2.89 -4.02 -12.20
CA ARG A 41 -4.30 -4.30 -12.53
C ARG A 41 -5.27 -3.36 -11.81
N VAL A 42 -4.93 -2.94 -10.60
CA VAL A 42 -5.73 -1.98 -9.83
C VAL A 42 -5.24 -0.55 -9.97
N GLY A 43 -4.36 -0.25 -10.92
CA GLY A 43 -3.91 1.10 -11.22
C GLY A 43 -3.09 1.74 -10.10
N LEU A 44 -2.20 0.97 -9.46
CA LEU A 44 -1.25 1.39 -8.42
C LEU A 44 0.22 1.28 -8.92
N GLN A 45 0.44 1.15 -10.23
CA GLN A 45 1.76 0.93 -10.82
C GLN A 45 2.80 2.01 -10.45
N HIS A 46 2.35 3.24 -10.23
CA HIS A 46 3.22 4.38 -9.88
C HIS A 46 3.80 4.30 -8.47
N CYS A 47 3.19 3.53 -7.56
CA CYS A 47 3.66 3.35 -6.19
C CYS A 47 4.01 1.89 -5.86
N CYS A 48 4.08 1.00 -6.86
CA CYS A 48 4.45 -0.41 -6.70
C CYS A 48 5.75 -0.59 -5.91
N THR A 49 6.79 0.17 -6.27
CA THR A 49 8.11 0.08 -5.66
C THR A 49 8.06 0.34 -4.15
N ASP A 50 7.38 1.41 -3.72
CA ASP A 50 7.27 1.76 -2.31
C ASP A 50 6.38 0.76 -1.55
N LEU A 51 5.23 0.38 -2.12
CA LEU A 51 4.34 -0.61 -1.52
C LEU A 51 5.04 -1.94 -1.30
N MET A 52 5.70 -2.45 -2.34
CA MET A 52 6.39 -3.73 -2.27
C MET A 52 7.64 -3.68 -1.41
N ALA A 53 8.32 -2.54 -1.29
CA ALA A 53 9.46 -2.38 -0.40
C ALA A 53 9.04 -2.48 1.07
N HIS A 54 8.00 -1.73 1.45
CA HIS A 54 7.61 -1.56 2.85
C HIS A 54 6.65 -2.63 3.37
N LEU A 55 5.94 -3.33 2.48
CA LEU A 55 4.97 -4.37 2.83
C LEU A 55 5.45 -5.77 2.44
N ARG A 56 6.72 -5.91 2.04
CA ARG A 56 7.29 -7.22 1.65
C ARG A 56 7.18 -8.22 2.80
N GLY A 57 6.75 -9.44 2.47
CA GLY A 57 6.72 -10.54 3.43
C GLY A 57 5.53 -10.50 4.41
N LEU A 58 4.66 -9.49 4.31
CA LEU A 58 3.41 -9.44 5.05
C LEU A 58 2.34 -10.28 4.36
N ASP A 59 1.53 -10.98 5.16
CA ASP A 59 0.31 -11.62 4.69
C ASP A 59 -0.81 -10.58 4.46
N GLU A 60 -1.93 -11.02 3.88
CA GLU A 60 -3.05 -10.12 3.53
C GLU A 60 -3.59 -9.37 4.75
N ARG A 61 -3.68 -10.05 5.90
CA ARG A 61 -4.20 -9.47 7.14
C ARG A 61 -3.26 -8.39 7.66
N ALA A 62 -1.95 -8.64 7.63
CA ALA A 62 -0.93 -7.69 8.04
C ALA A 62 -0.85 -6.49 7.09
N VAL A 63 -0.88 -6.71 5.77
CA VAL A 63 -0.94 -5.62 4.77
C VAL A 63 -2.15 -4.72 5.02
N ARG A 64 -3.33 -5.31 5.22
CA ARG A 64 -4.56 -4.58 5.49
C ARG A 64 -4.47 -3.81 6.81
N ALA A 65 -3.96 -4.43 7.88
CA ALA A 65 -3.81 -3.81 9.18
C ALA A 65 -2.91 -2.56 9.11
N VAL A 66 -1.76 -2.66 8.45
CA VAL A 66 -0.83 -1.55 8.26
C VAL A 66 -1.47 -0.43 7.44
N ALA A 67 -2.10 -0.74 6.31
CA ALA A 67 -2.73 0.28 5.46
C ALA A 67 -3.89 1.00 6.18
N VAL A 68 -4.70 0.28 6.96
CA VAL A 68 -5.78 0.87 7.77
C VAL A 68 -5.23 1.72 8.91
N ALA A 69 -4.17 1.27 9.61
CA ALA A 69 -3.53 2.05 10.67
C ALA A 69 -3.01 3.39 10.14
N VAL A 70 -2.29 3.39 9.02
CA VAL A 70 -1.80 4.63 8.38
C VAL A 70 -2.95 5.55 7.98
N LEU A 71 -4.05 5.02 7.45
CA LEU A 71 -5.23 5.81 7.11
C LEU A 71 -5.88 6.43 8.36
N ALA A 72 -5.95 5.68 9.46
CA ALA A 72 -6.50 6.16 10.72
C ALA A 72 -5.64 7.25 11.35
N GLU A 73 -4.31 7.09 11.35
CA GLU A 73 -3.36 8.10 11.82
C GLU A 73 -3.48 9.40 11.03
N ARG A 74 -3.62 9.33 9.71
CA ARG A 74 -3.86 10.52 8.86
C ARG A 74 -5.18 11.21 9.20
N ALA A 75 -6.26 10.44 9.32
CA ALA A 75 -7.57 10.99 9.66
C ALA A 75 -7.58 11.63 11.06
N ALA A 76 -6.79 11.12 12.00
CA ALA A 76 -6.63 11.71 13.32
C ALA A 76 -5.83 13.02 13.30
N ALA A 77 -4.87 13.17 12.38
CA ALA A 77 -4.05 14.37 12.24
C ALA A 77 -4.73 15.52 11.47
N GLU A 78 -5.79 15.22 10.71
CA GLU A 78 -6.60 16.21 9.97
C GLU A 78 -7.73 16.82 10.82
N ASN A 79 -7.90 16.38 12.08
CA ASN A 79 -8.84 16.93 13.07
C ASN A 79 -8.12 17.76 14.14
#